data_AF-A0A9N9B140-F1
#
_entry.id   AF-A0A9N9B140-F1
#
_cell.length_a   1.000
_cell.length_b   1.000
_cell.length_c   1.000
_cell.angle_alpha   90.00
_cell.angle_beta   90.00
_cell.angle_gamma   90.00
#
_symmetry.space_group_name_H-M   'P 1'
#
loop_
_entity.id
_entity.type
_entity.pdbx_description
1 polymer ?
#
loop_
_entity_poly.entity_id
_entity_poly.type
_entity_poly.pdbx_seq_one_letter_code
_entity_poly.pdbx_strand_id
1 'polypeptide(L)'
;MENILLEIFHEICKYVSPKDLYSLSTVCKRYRKILWLTHSIKCQNIWKTSRQRCLTYPNLPPPNGWNEDWPEQKYIWFTLLSDKCFICKDRLLEKFHDRCWEFRVNCCKDCFDKCAVSHVNTKINVPQVIYTCVPWIRRRLRRGQPIQYFWTKDIQKAYEEYKGLGNEEERQDWVVKMQRKVQRFLQEIFDYKLQDTVEITRDLQARLISNNHHQRT
;
A
#
# COMPACT_ATOMS: atom_id res chain seq x y z
N MET A 1 -32.16 9.96 -22.31
CA MET A 1 -32.27 10.52 -20.96
C MET A 1 -31.41 9.78 -19.93
N GLU A 2 -31.37 8.45 -19.89
CA GLU A 2 -30.58 7.70 -18.89
C GLU A 2 -29.06 7.99 -18.91
N ASN A 3 -28.47 8.23 -20.09
CA ASN A 3 -27.04 8.57 -20.20
C ASN A 3 -26.69 9.91 -19.54
N ILE A 4 -27.58 10.91 -19.63
CA ILE A 4 -27.38 12.24 -19.03
C ILE A 4 -27.42 12.14 -17.50
N LEU A 5 -28.35 11.34 -16.95
CA LEU A 5 -28.43 11.10 -15.51
C LEU A 5 -27.19 10.39 -14.96
N LEU A 6 -26.61 9.46 -15.72
CA LEU A 6 -25.37 8.78 -15.34
C LEU A 6 -24.15 9.72 -15.39
N GLU A 7 -24.08 10.61 -16.38
CA GLU A 7 -23.01 11.61 -16.47
C GLU A 7 -23.08 12.64 -15.34
N ILE A 8 -24.27 13.16 -15.04
CA ILE A 8 -24.48 14.05 -13.88
C ILE A 8 -24.07 13.33 -12.59
N PHE A 9 -24.47 12.06 -12.43
CA PHE A 9 -24.08 11.27 -11.27
C PHE A 9 -22.54 11.14 -11.15
N HIS A 10 -21.84 10.87 -12.25
CA HIS A 10 -20.37 10.81 -12.24
C HIS A 10 -19.74 12.16 -11.86
N GLU A 11 -20.26 13.28 -12.36
CA GLU A 11 -19.77 14.61 -12.01
C GLU A 11 -19.98 14.91 -10.52
N ILE A 12 -21.15 14.59 -9.96
CA ILE A 12 -21.42 14.73 -8.52
C ILE A 12 -20.41 13.91 -7.71
N CYS A 13 -20.16 12.67 -8.11
CA CYS A 13 -19.25 11.77 -7.38
C CYS A 13 -17.81 12.31 -7.29
N LYS A 14 -17.37 13.19 -8.20
CA LYS A 14 -16.03 13.84 -8.11
C LYS A 14 -15.89 14.82 -6.93
N TYR A 15 -17.01 15.24 -6.33
CA TYR A 15 -17.04 16.16 -5.18
C TYR A 15 -17.38 15.45 -3.86
N VAL A 16 -17.66 14.15 -3.91
CA VAL A 16 -17.94 13.33 -2.73
C VAL A 16 -16.63 12.80 -2.17
N SER A 17 -16.47 12.75 -0.85
CA SER A 17 -15.23 12.25 -0.24
C SER A 17 -14.99 10.77 -0.59
N PRO A 18 -13.74 10.29 -0.66
CA PRO A 18 -13.48 8.88 -0.97
C PRO A 18 -14.11 7.89 0.01
N LYS A 19 -14.27 8.27 1.29
CA LYS A 19 -14.95 7.45 2.30
C LYS A 19 -16.45 7.33 2.02
N ASP A 20 -17.08 8.43 1.60
CA ASP A 20 -18.50 8.45 1.26
C ASP A 20 -18.75 7.75 -0.08
N LEU A 21 -17.86 7.89 -1.06
CA LEU A 21 -17.89 7.10 -2.30
C LEU A 21 -17.79 5.60 -2.02
N TYR A 22 -16.91 5.20 -1.11
CA TYR A 22 -16.81 3.80 -0.69
C TYR A 22 -18.12 3.33 -0.07
N SER A 23 -18.67 4.10 0.87
CA SER A 23 -19.93 3.80 1.52
C SER A 23 -21.06 3.67 0.49
N LEU A 24 -21.19 4.63 -0.43
CA LEU A 24 -22.18 4.61 -1.51
C LEU A 24 -22.03 3.38 -2.41
N SER A 25 -20.80 2.97 -2.72
CA SER A 25 -20.53 1.76 -3.51
C SER A 25 -20.97 0.45 -2.82
N THR A 26 -21.17 0.47 -1.49
CA THR A 26 -21.65 -0.70 -0.72
C THR A 26 -23.16 -0.76 -0.56
N VAL A 27 -23.88 0.35 -0.79
CA VAL A 27 -25.34 0.44 -0.58
C VAL A 27 -26.11 -0.48 -1.53
N CYS A 28 -25.75 -0.53 -2.82
CA CYS A 28 -26.44 -1.38 -3.78
C CYS A 28 -25.54 -1.86 -4.93
N LYS A 29 -25.98 -2.93 -5.61
CA LYS A 29 -25.25 -3.52 -6.75
C LYS A 29 -25.04 -2.54 -7.91
N ARG A 30 -25.98 -1.61 -8.12
CA ARG A 30 -25.89 -0.59 -9.18
C ARG A 30 -24.75 0.39 -8.91
N TYR A 31 -24.70 0.98 -7.72
CA TYR A 31 -23.60 1.88 -7.34
C TYR A 31 -22.27 1.15 -7.26
N ARG A 32 -22.24 -0.11 -6.81
CA ARG A 32 -21.03 -0.92 -6.87
C ARG A 32 -20.49 -1.07 -8.29
N LYS A 33 -21.36 -1.36 -9.27
CA LYS A 33 -20.96 -1.49 -10.68
C LYS A 33 -20.46 -0.17 -11.27
N ILE A 34 -21.02 0.96 -10.86
CA ILE A 34 -20.63 2.28 -11.35
C ILE A 34 -19.32 2.75 -10.71
N LEU A 35 -19.21 2.64 -9.39
CA LEU A 35 -18.14 3.23 -8.58
C LEU A 35 -17.00 2.27 -8.26
N TRP A 36 -17.12 0.96 -8.51
CA TRP A 36 -16.10 -0.02 -8.14
C TRP A 36 -15.56 -0.82 -9.33
N LEU A 37 -15.73 -0.31 -10.55
CA LEU A 37 -15.18 -0.94 -11.75
C LEU A 37 -13.72 -0.51 -11.97
N THR A 38 -12.80 -1.32 -11.47
CA THR A 38 -11.36 -1.01 -11.37
C THR A 38 -10.66 -0.75 -12.71
N HIS A 39 -11.12 -1.37 -13.79
CA HIS A 39 -10.53 -1.19 -15.13
C HIS A 39 -11.13 -0.01 -15.92
N SER A 40 -12.17 0.65 -15.41
CA SER A 40 -12.81 1.76 -16.10
C SER A 40 -12.07 3.07 -15.86
N ILE A 41 -11.59 3.70 -16.94
CA ILE A 41 -10.95 5.02 -16.91
C ILE A 41 -11.85 6.06 -16.24
N LYS A 42 -13.15 6.06 -16.57
CA LYS A 42 -14.13 6.98 -15.96
C LYS A 42 -14.21 6.79 -14.45
N CYS A 43 -14.24 5.53 -14.01
CA CYS A 43 -14.25 5.20 -12.58
C CYS A 43 -12.96 5.67 -11.91
N GLN A 44 -11.79 5.37 -12.47
CA GLN A 44 -10.50 5.83 -11.95
C GLN A 44 -10.45 7.36 -11.79
N ASN A 45 -10.95 8.10 -12.79
CA ASN A 45 -11.00 9.56 -12.74
C ASN A 45 -11.91 10.08 -11.63
N ILE A 46 -13.07 9.47 -11.37
CA ILE A 46 -13.95 9.86 -10.26
C ILE A 46 -13.19 9.77 -8.93
N TRP A 47 -12.55 8.63 -8.65
CA TRP A 47 -11.83 8.41 -7.40
C TRP A 47 -10.59 9.31 -7.27
N LYS A 48 -9.87 9.52 -8.37
CA LYS A 48 -8.68 10.37 -8.39
C LYS A 48 -9.06 11.82 -8.11
N THR A 49 -10.08 12.34 -8.80
CA THR A 49 -10.55 13.71 -8.60
C THR A 49 -11.14 13.89 -7.21
N SER A 50 -11.93 12.93 -6.72
CA SER A 50 -12.47 12.93 -5.36
C SER A 50 -11.36 13.02 -4.31
N ARG A 51 -10.33 12.17 -4.41
CA ARG A 51 -9.17 12.23 -3.48
C ARG A 51 -8.46 13.58 -3.55
N GLN A 52 -8.12 14.05 -4.75
CA GLN A 52 -7.36 15.28 -4.94
C GLN A 52 -8.10 16.53 -4.45
N ARG A 53 -9.44 16.52 -4.47
CA ARG A 53 -10.27 17.65 -4.05
C ARG A 53 -10.61 17.62 -2.57
N CYS A 54 -10.97 16.45 -2.05
CA CYS A 54 -11.54 16.33 -0.72
C CYS A 54 -10.47 16.08 0.36
N LEU A 55 -9.26 15.70 -0.01
CA LEU A 55 -8.24 15.24 0.93
C LEU A 55 -6.90 15.95 0.74
N THR A 56 -6.26 16.25 1.86
CA THR A 56 -4.85 16.67 1.93
C THR A 56 -3.89 15.47 2.01
N TYR A 57 -4.42 14.29 2.35
CA TYR A 57 -3.70 13.02 2.45
C TYR A 57 -4.59 11.83 1.98
N PRO A 58 -4.05 10.86 1.22
CA PRO A 58 -2.71 10.85 0.63
C PRO A 58 -2.68 11.75 -0.61
N ASN A 59 -1.59 12.48 -0.79
CA ASN A 59 -1.44 13.45 -1.87
C ASN A 59 -0.79 12.83 -3.12
N LEU A 60 0.16 11.91 -2.93
CA LEU A 60 0.81 11.20 -4.03
C LEU A 60 -0.19 10.32 -4.79
N PRO A 61 -0.02 10.15 -6.12
CA PRO A 61 -0.77 9.14 -6.88
C PRO A 61 -0.43 7.72 -6.39
N PRO A 62 -1.13 6.67 -6.84
CA PRO A 62 -0.67 5.30 -6.61
C PRO A 62 0.77 5.10 -7.14
N PRO A 63 1.63 4.32 -6.46
CA PRO A 63 3.00 4.05 -6.92
C PRO A 63 3.06 3.45 -8.33
N ASN A 64 4.04 3.85 -9.12
CA ASN A 64 4.24 3.35 -10.47
C ASN A 64 4.56 1.84 -10.46
N GLY A 65 4.09 1.12 -11.49
CA GLY A 65 4.21 -0.35 -11.53
C GLY A 65 3.32 -1.09 -10.53
N TRP A 66 2.43 -0.37 -9.84
CA TRP A 66 1.27 -0.96 -9.16
C TRP A 66 0.05 -0.99 -10.10
N ASN A 67 0.11 -0.24 -11.20
CA ASN A 67 -1.03 0.20 -12.01
C ASN A 67 -1.87 -0.91 -12.65
N GLU A 68 -1.31 -2.09 -12.92
CA GLU A 68 -2.09 -3.23 -13.44
C GLU A 68 -2.94 -3.89 -12.33
N ASP A 69 -2.48 -3.84 -11.08
CA ASP A 69 -3.10 -4.53 -9.95
C ASP A 69 -3.77 -3.62 -8.92
N TRP A 70 -3.46 -2.32 -8.92
CA TRP A 70 -3.79 -1.38 -7.86
C TRP A 70 -4.34 -0.07 -8.40
N PRO A 71 -5.62 -0.09 -8.80
CA PRO A 71 -6.34 1.11 -9.20
C PRO A 71 -6.49 2.08 -8.01
N GLU A 72 -6.93 3.30 -8.30
CA GLU A 72 -7.14 4.37 -7.32
C GLU A 72 -7.98 3.93 -6.12
N GLN A 73 -8.99 3.08 -6.33
CA GLN A 73 -9.82 2.54 -5.24
C GLN A 73 -9.01 1.68 -4.26
N LYS A 74 -8.10 0.82 -4.77
CA LYS A 74 -7.25 -0.02 -3.90
C LYS A 74 -6.24 0.83 -3.15
N TYR A 75 -5.66 1.84 -3.82
CA TYR A 75 -4.76 2.79 -3.18
C TYR A 75 -5.45 3.56 -2.04
N ILE A 76 -6.63 4.11 -2.29
CA ILE A 76 -7.46 4.80 -1.29
C ILE A 76 -7.84 3.84 -0.16
N TRP A 77 -8.24 2.62 -0.49
CA TRP A 77 -8.58 1.62 0.53
C TRP A 77 -7.40 1.35 1.45
N PHE A 78 -6.22 1.10 0.87
CA PHE A 78 -4.99 0.83 1.61
C PHE A 78 -4.50 1.99 2.48
N THR A 79 -4.67 3.22 2.00
CA THR A 79 -4.15 4.42 2.67
C THR A 79 -5.11 5.04 3.69
N LEU A 80 -6.42 4.89 3.48
CA LEU A 80 -7.42 5.63 4.25
C LEU A 80 -8.49 4.76 4.92
N LEU A 81 -8.95 3.73 4.23
CA LEU A 81 -10.18 3.01 4.62
C LEU A 81 -9.91 1.69 5.34
N SER A 82 -8.73 1.13 5.17
CA SER A 82 -8.34 -0.14 5.77
C SER A 82 -8.11 0.03 7.27
N ASP A 83 -9.01 -0.54 8.05
CA ASP A 83 -8.97 -0.60 9.52
C ASP A 83 -8.77 -2.03 10.04
N LYS A 84 -8.57 -2.99 9.14
CA LYS A 84 -8.44 -4.43 9.44
C LYS A 84 -7.20 -5.02 8.79
N CYS A 85 -6.57 -5.94 9.50
CA CYS A 85 -5.46 -6.73 9.01
C CYS A 85 -5.88 -7.49 7.75
N PHE A 86 -5.09 -7.39 6.69
CA PHE A 86 -5.37 -8.08 5.44
C PHE A 86 -5.38 -9.61 5.60
N ILE A 87 -4.64 -10.14 6.59
CA ILE A 87 -4.49 -11.57 6.81
C ILE A 87 -5.56 -12.08 7.80
N CYS A 88 -5.51 -11.70 9.07
CA CYS A 88 -6.43 -12.21 10.10
C CYS A 88 -7.79 -11.50 10.16
N LYS A 89 -7.94 -10.36 9.48
CA LYS A 89 -9.16 -9.52 9.48
C LYS A 89 -9.50 -8.84 10.82
N ASP A 90 -8.67 -9.01 11.84
CA ASP A 90 -8.79 -8.26 13.10
C ASP A 90 -8.52 -6.77 12.88
N ARG A 91 -9.08 -5.95 13.77
CA ARG A 91 -8.92 -4.50 13.73
C ARG A 91 -7.45 -4.12 13.97
N LEU A 92 -6.93 -3.23 13.13
CA LEU A 92 -5.60 -2.65 13.30
C LEU A 92 -5.66 -1.56 14.38
N LEU A 93 -4.72 -1.60 15.31
CA LEU A 93 -4.66 -0.65 16.42
C LEU A 93 -4.08 0.70 15.97
N GLU A 94 -3.22 0.68 14.95
CA GLU A 94 -2.50 1.87 14.49
C GLU A 94 -2.59 2.00 12.96
N LYS A 95 -3.30 3.06 12.52
CA LYS A 95 -3.62 3.34 11.10
C LYS A 95 -2.42 3.33 10.14
N PHE A 96 -1.24 3.68 10.63
CA PHE A 96 -0.03 3.83 9.81
C PHE A 96 1.09 2.83 10.13
N HIS A 97 1.22 2.37 11.38
CA HIS A 97 2.31 1.48 11.78
C HIS A 97 2.16 0.06 11.21
N ASP A 98 0.92 -0.36 10.95
CA ASP A 98 0.61 -1.67 10.39
C ASP A 98 0.69 -1.70 8.85
N ARG A 99 1.05 -0.57 8.21
CA ARG A 99 1.18 -0.45 6.75
C ARG A 99 2.58 -0.83 6.27
N CYS A 100 2.64 -1.84 5.42
CA CYS A 100 3.86 -2.30 4.76
C CYS A 100 3.79 -1.98 3.27
N TRP A 101 4.27 -0.78 2.88
CA TRP A 101 4.32 -0.34 1.49
C TRP A 101 5.09 -1.30 0.58
N GLU A 102 6.22 -1.83 1.05
CA GLU A 102 7.06 -2.74 0.27
C GLU A 102 6.35 -4.04 -0.11
N PHE A 103 5.39 -4.47 0.71
CA PHE A 103 4.63 -5.71 0.54
C PHE A 103 3.16 -5.46 0.18
N ARG A 104 2.79 -4.19 -0.01
CA ARG A 104 1.43 -3.74 -0.38
C ARG A 104 0.35 -4.30 0.56
N VAL A 105 0.64 -4.37 1.86
CA VAL A 105 -0.26 -5.00 2.84
C VAL A 105 -0.37 -4.14 4.10
N ASN A 106 -1.60 -4.01 4.61
CA ASN A 106 -1.83 -3.58 5.98
C ASN A 106 -2.00 -4.84 6.83
N CYS A 107 -1.06 -5.13 7.70
CA CYS A 107 -1.11 -6.32 8.54
C CYS A 107 -0.61 -6.03 9.95
N CYS A 108 -1.28 -6.63 10.93
CA CYS A 108 -0.84 -6.57 12.31
C CYS A 108 0.55 -7.22 12.47
N LYS A 109 1.23 -6.85 13.55
CA LYS A 109 2.57 -7.36 13.89
C LYS A 109 2.64 -8.90 13.85
N ASP A 110 1.69 -9.59 14.46
CA ASP A 110 1.71 -11.06 14.53
C ASP A 110 1.62 -11.72 13.15
N CYS A 111 0.79 -11.16 12.27
CA CYS A 111 0.71 -11.64 10.89
C CYS A 111 1.96 -11.29 10.08
N PHE A 112 2.56 -10.11 10.31
CA PHE A 112 3.83 -9.74 9.71
C PHE A 112 4.92 -10.73 10.09
N ASP A 113 5.10 -11.00 11.37
CA ASP A 113 6.16 -11.87 11.89
C ASP A 113 6.02 -13.33 11.40
N LYS A 114 4.80 -13.76 11.05
CA LYS A 114 4.54 -15.07 10.41
C LYS A 114 4.85 -15.10 8.92
N CYS A 115 4.81 -13.97 8.24
CA CYS A 115 4.93 -13.89 6.78
C CYS A 115 6.26 -13.30 6.31
N ALA A 116 6.99 -12.60 7.18
CA ALA A 116 8.26 -11.96 6.87
C ALA A 116 9.43 -12.64 7.61
N VAL A 117 10.58 -12.68 6.95
CA VAL A 117 11.84 -13.23 7.50
C VAL A 117 12.95 -12.21 7.38
N SER A 118 13.96 -12.30 8.25
CA SER A 118 15.20 -11.54 8.10
C SER A 118 16.31 -12.43 7.55
N HIS A 119 17.29 -11.86 6.85
CA HIS A 119 18.45 -12.61 6.35
C HIS A 119 19.29 -13.25 7.49
N VAL A 120 19.18 -12.72 8.72
CA VAL A 120 19.93 -13.20 9.89
C VAL A 120 19.24 -14.40 10.56
N ASN A 121 17.91 -14.48 10.48
CA ASN A 121 17.11 -15.50 11.17
C ASN A 121 16.10 -16.16 10.21
N THR A 122 16.58 -16.54 9.04
CA THR A 122 15.77 -17.20 8.01
C THR A 122 15.99 -18.71 8.04
N LYS A 123 14.88 -19.46 8.00
CA LYS A 123 14.90 -20.92 7.74
C LYS A 123 14.88 -21.23 6.23
N ILE A 124 14.85 -20.19 5.39
CA ILE A 124 14.74 -20.33 3.93
C ILE A 124 16.14 -20.44 3.34
N ASN A 125 16.45 -21.62 2.80
CA ASN A 125 17.73 -21.90 2.14
C ASN A 125 17.67 -21.48 0.67
N VAL A 126 18.03 -20.22 0.38
CA VAL A 126 18.14 -19.67 -0.98
C VAL A 126 19.47 -18.91 -1.14
N PRO A 127 20.01 -18.79 -2.36
CA PRO A 127 21.22 -18.01 -2.61
C PRO A 127 21.09 -16.57 -2.12
N GLN A 128 22.16 -16.03 -1.53
CA GLN A 128 22.14 -14.69 -0.93
C GLN A 128 21.75 -13.58 -1.92
N VAL A 129 22.09 -13.78 -3.20
CA VAL A 129 21.74 -12.86 -4.29
C VAL A 129 20.22 -12.66 -4.41
N ILE A 130 19.39 -13.65 -4.07
CA ILE A 130 17.93 -13.55 -4.15
C ILE A 130 17.39 -12.45 -3.23
N TYR A 131 17.98 -12.27 -2.05
CA TYR A 131 17.57 -11.19 -1.13
C TYR A 131 17.83 -9.79 -1.71
N THR A 132 18.74 -9.65 -2.67
CA THR A 132 18.97 -8.38 -3.39
C THR A 132 17.96 -8.13 -4.51
N CYS A 133 17.21 -9.17 -4.90
CA CYS A 133 16.27 -9.17 -6.02
C CYS A 133 14.81 -9.02 -5.57
N VAL A 134 14.54 -8.87 -4.26
CA VAL A 134 13.20 -8.68 -3.71
C VAL A 134 13.09 -7.41 -2.85
N PRO A 135 11.91 -6.78 -2.78
CA PRO A 135 11.69 -5.66 -1.86
C PRO A 135 11.87 -6.07 -0.39
N TRP A 136 12.24 -5.09 0.43
CA TRP A 136 12.45 -5.29 1.86
C TRP A 136 12.06 -4.07 2.66
N ILE A 137 11.66 -4.28 3.90
CA ILE A 137 11.41 -3.23 4.87
C ILE A 137 12.48 -3.22 5.95
N ARG A 138 13.02 -2.05 6.28
CA ARG A 138 13.89 -1.86 7.44
C ARG A 138 13.04 -1.61 8.68
N ARG A 139 13.22 -2.43 9.71
CA ARG A 139 12.67 -2.18 11.05
C ARG A 139 13.81 -1.96 12.04
N ARG A 140 13.72 -0.88 12.82
CA ARG A 140 14.69 -0.61 13.90
C ARG A 140 14.37 -1.52 15.08
N LEU A 141 15.37 -2.20 15.61
CA LEU A 141 15.29 -2.81 16.93
C LEU A 141 15.49 -1.73 18.00
N ARG A 142 14.90 -1.91 19.19
CA ARG A 142 15.05 -0.97 20.32
C ARG A 142 16.53 -0.76 20.70
N ARG A 143 17.39 -1.74 20.46
CA ARG A 143 18.86 -1.67 20.58
C ARG A 143 19.47 -2.58 19.52
N GLY A 144 20.14 -2.03 18.51
CA GLY A 144 20.81 -2.81 17.45
C GLY A 144 20.76 -2.16 16.08
N GLN A 145 21.49 -2.77 15.13
CA GLN A 145 21.45 -2.32 13.74
C GLN A 145 20.07 -2.56 13.11
N PRO A 146 19.63 -1.70 12.17
CA PRO A 146 18.40 -1.93 11.43
C PRO A 146 18.43 -3.29 10.73
N ILE A 147 17.39 -4.09 10.92
CA ILE A 147 17.27 -5.39 10.26
C ILE A 147 16.34 -5.24 9.06
N GLN A 148 16.75 -5.82 7.94
CA GLN A 148 15.92 -5.97 6.75
C GLN A 148 15.04 -7.20 6.90
N TYR A 149 13.75 -6.99 6.68
CA TYR A 149 12.74 -8.03 6.58
C TYR A 149 12.26 -8.13 5.14
N PHE A 150 11.98 -9.36 4.73
CA PHE A 150 11.58 -9.74 3.39
C PHE A 150 10.29 -10.54 3.49
N TRP A 151 9.39 -10.38 2.53
CA TRP A 151 8.19 -11.20 2.47
C TRP A 151 8.54 -12.60 1.98
N THR A 152 8.15 -13.63 2.73
CA THR A 152 8.54 -15.02 2.45
C THR A 152 8.10 -15.47 1.05
N LYS A 153 6.88 -15.10 0.64
CA LYS A 153 6.35 -15.45 -0.68
C LYS A 153 7.12 -14.78 -1.82
N ASP A 154 7.65 -13.58 -1.61
CA ASP A 154 8.40 -12.87 -2.64
C ASP A 154 9.78 -13.52 -2.84
N ILE A 155 10.42 -13.95 -1.75
CA ILE A 155 11.67 -14.73 -1.81
C ILE A 155 11.45 -16.04 -2.57
N GLN A 156 10.40 -16.79 -2.20
CA GLN A 156 10.09 -18.09 -2.82
C GLN A 156 9.86 -17.92 -4.32
N LYS A 157 9.01 -16.96 -4.71
CA LYS A 157 8.73 -16.66 -6.12
C LYS A 157 10.00 -16.26 -6.88
N ALA A 158 10.80 -15.34 -6.32
CA ALA A 158 12.03 -14.89 -6.95
C ALA A 158 13.05 -16.04 -7.11
N TYR A 159 13.10 -16.95 -6.14
CA TYR A 159 13.96 -18.13 -6.22
C TYR A 159 13.49 -19.15 -7.26
N GLU A 160 12.18 -19.38 -7.37
CA GLU A 160 11.59 -20.23 -8.41
C GLU A 160 11.88 -19.68 -9.82
N GLU A 161 11.70 -18.37 -10.01
CA GLU A 161 12.05 -17.68 -11.25
C GLU A 161 13.54 -17.84 -11.58
N TYR A 162 14.42 -17.62 -10.60
CA TYR A 162 15.87 -17.75 -10.76
C TYR A 162 16.30 -19.18 -11.11
N LYS A 163 15.70 -20.19 -10.46
CA LYS A 163 15.99 -21.61 -10.70
C LYS A 163 15.52 -22.05 -12.09
N GLY A 164 14.47 -21.45 -12.62
CA GLY A 164 13.95 -21.72 -13.96
C GLY A 164 14.85 -21.24 -15.11
N LEU A 165 15.88 -20.45 -14.82
CA LEU A 165 16.84 -19.95 -15.82
C LEU A 165 17.90 -21.01 -16.15
N GLY A 166 18.16 -21.17 -17.45
CA GLY A 166 18.88 -22.33 -17.99
C GLY A 166 20.39 -22.23 -17.86
N ASN A 167 20.96 -21.05 -18.03
CA ASN A 167 22.40 -20.82 -17.95
C ASN A 167 22.76 -19.68 -16.98
N GLU A 168 24.05 -19.54 -16.69
CA GLU A 168 24.55 -18.58 -15.70
C GLU A 168 24.48 -17.12 -16.19
N GLU A 169 24.61 -16.89 -17.49
CA GLU A 169 24.49 -15.55 -18.10
C GLU A 169 23.06 -15.01 -17.93
N GLU A 170 22.05 -15.84 -18.25
CA GLU A 170 20.64 -15.52 -18.01
C GLU A 170 20.35 -15.20 -16.54
N ARG A 171 20.96 -15.95 -15.61
CA ARG A 171 20.85 -15.71 -14.17
C ARG A 171 21.45 -14.38 -13.77
N GLN A 172 22.63 -14.03 -14.28
CA GLN A 172 23.28 -12.74 -14.00
C GLN A 172 22.46 -11.58 -14.54
N ASP A 173 22.00 -11.67 -15.78
CA ASP A 173 21.14 -10.65 -16.40
C ASP A 173 19.83 -10.46 -15.64
N TRP A 174 19.20 -11.57 -15.22
CA TRP A 174 18.01 -11.53 -14.39
C TRP A 174 18.28 -10.85 -13.05
N VAL A 175 19.38 -11.18 -12.38
CA VAL A 175 19.77 -10.56 -11.10
C VAL A 175 19.92 -9.05 -11.26
N VAL A 176 20.69 -8.61 -12.25
CA VAL A 176 20.93 -7.18 -12.50
C VAL A 176 19.62 -6.46 -12.79
N LYS A 177 18.75 -7.05 -13.62
CA LYS A 177 17.42 -6.51 -13.93
C LYS A 177 16.56 -6.38 -12.67
N MET A 178 16.54 -7.41 -11.83
CA MET A 178 15.71 -7.43 -10.62
C MET A 178 16.22 -6.47 -9.55
N GLN A 179 17.53 -6.39 -9.34
CA GLN A 179 18.13 -5.40 -8.44
C GLN A 179 17.77 -3.97 -8.84
N ARG A 180 17.88 -3.61 -10.13
CA ARG A 180 17.47 -2.28 -10.63
C ARG A 180 15.97 -2.04 -10.45
N LYS A 181 15.13 -3.06 -10.61
CA LYS A 181 13.68 -2.95 -10.37
C LYS A 181 13.39 -2.69 -8.90
N VAL A 182 14.02 -3.45 -7.99
CA VAL A 182 13.85 -3.29 -6.54
C VAL A 182 14.36 -1.93 -6.07
N GLN A 183 15.52 -1.49 -6.54
CA GLN A 183 16.07 -0.19 -6.16
C GLN A 183 15.13 0.96 -6.55
N ARG A 184 14.63 0.96 -7.79
CA ARG A 184 13.65 1.97 -8.23
C ARG A 184 12.38 1.92 -7.41
N PHE A 185 11.88 0.71 -7.13
CA PHE A 185 10.67 0.53 -6.32
C PHE A 185 10.85 1.06 -4.89
N LEU A 186 11.96 0.71 -4.22
CA LEU A 186 12.21 1.17 -2.85
C LEU A 186 12.44 2.68 -2.78
N GLN A 187 13.08 3.26 -3.80
CA GLN A 187 13.24 4.71 -3.90
C GLN A 187 11.88 5.41 -4.03
N GLU A 188 10.98 4.87 -4.84
CA GLU A 188 9.63 5.39 -4.95
C GLU A 188 8.87 5.26 -3.61
N ILE A 189 8.90 4.08 -2.97
CA ILE A 189 8.23 3.84 -1.68
C ILE A 189 8.71 4.78 -0.57
N PHE A 190 9.94 5.27 -0.63
CA PHE A 190 10.46 6.23 0.33
C PHE A 190 9.56 7.47 0.45
N ASP A 191 9.10 8.03 -0.68
CA ASP A 191 8.24 9.22 -0.69
C ASP A 191 6.87 8.93 -0.07
N TYR A 192 6.34 7.72 -0.28
CA TYR A 192 5.08 7.28 0.33
C TYR A 192 5.19 7.14 1.85
N LYS A 193 6.33 6.66 2.35
CA LYS A 193 6.58 6.60 3.80
C LYS A 193 6.79 7.98 4.40
N LEU A 194 7.36 8.90 3.63
CA LEU A 194 7.52 10.28 4.05
C LEU A 194 6.16 10.99 4.20
N GLN A 195 5.23 10.85 3.23
CA GLN A 195 3.88 11.42 3.40
C GLN A 195 3.15 10.83 4.61
N ASP A 196 3.30 9.52 4.87
CA ASP A 196 2.69 8.87 6.04
C ASP A 196 3.26 9.43 7.34
N THR A 197 4.57 9.67 7.39
CA THR A 197 5.23 10.26 8.57
C THR A 197 4.75 11.68 8.84
N VAL A 198 4.58 12.48 7.79
CA VAL A 198 4.04 13.85 7.88
C VAL A 198 2.60 13.82 8.41
N GLU A 199 1.77 12.92 7.90
CA GLU A 199 0.38 12.79 8.34
C GLU A 199 0.27 12.30 9.79
N ILE A 200 1.08 11.30 10.20
CA ILE A 200 1.15 10.85 11.60
C ILE A 200 1.50 12.03 12.52
N THR A 201 2.49 12.84 12.14
CA THR A 201 2.94 13.98 12.95
C THR A 201 1.83 15.01 13.10
N ARG A 202 1.12 15.31 12.01
CA ARG A 202 -0.03 16.22 12.00
C ARG A 202 -1.16 15.71 12.90
N ASP A 203 -1.51 14.43 12.79
CA ASP A 203 -2.54 13.78 13.62
C ASP A 203 -2.19 13.84 15.12
N LEU A 204 -0.93 13.58 15.47
CA LEU A 204 -0.44 13.65 16.85
C LEU A 204 -0.52 15.08 17.41
N GLN A 205 -0.09 16.08 16.62
CA GLN A 205 -0.17 17.48 17.01
C GLN A 205 -1.62 17.93 17.25
N ALA A 206 -2.55 17.55 16.36
CA ALA A 206 -3.97 17.87 16.51
C ALA A 206 -4.56 17.27 17.80
N ARG A 207 -4.22 16.02 18.13
CA ARG A 207 -4.67 15.35 19.37
C ARG A 207 -4.11 15.99 20.64
N LEU A 208 -2.86 16.45 20.61
CA LEU A 208 -2.27 17.16 21.75
C LEU A 208 -2.98 18.49 22.02
N ILE A 209 -3.30 19.25 20.96
CA ILE A 209 -4.04 20.51 21.07
C ILE A 209 -5.45 20.27 21.63
N SER A 210 -6.18 19.27 21.13
CA SER A 210 -7.54 18.98 21.61
C SER A 210 -7.58 18.58 23.09
N ASN A 211 -6.60 17.80 23.55
CA ASN A 211 -6.50 17.36 24.94
C ASN A 211 -6.18 18.52 25.90
N ASN A 212 -5.33 19.46 25.47
CA ASN A 212 -5.00 20.65 26.26
C ASN A 212 -6.20 21.60 26.42
N HIS A 213 -7.12 21.65 25.46
CA HIS A 213 -8.35 22.43 25.57
C HIS A 213 -9.36 21.81 26.55
N HIS A 214 -9.47 20.48 26.59
CA HIS A 214 -10.38 19.79 27.52
C HIS A 214 -9.91 19.83 28.99
N GLN A 215 -8.62 20.06 29.25
CA GLN A 215 -8.09 20.20 30.62
C GLN A 215 -8.16 21.64 31.15
N ARG A 216 -8.56 22.62 30.32
CA ARG A 216 -8.66 24.05 30.66
C ARG A 216 -10.10 24.56 30.79
N THR A 217 -11.08 23.67 30.67
CA THR A 217 -12.53 23.91 30.84
C THR A 217 -13.04 23.06 31.99
#